data_AF-A0A531MJC4-F1
#
_entry.id   AF-A0A531MJC4-F1
#
_cell.length_a   1.000
_cell.length_b   1.000
_cell.length_c   1.000
_cell.angle_alpha   90.00
_cell.angle_beta   90.00
_cell.angle_gamma   90.00
#
_symmetry.space_group_name_H-M   'P 1'
#
loop_
_entity.id
_entity.type
_entity.pdbx_description
1 polymer ?
#
loop_
_entity_poly.entity_id
_entity_poly.type
_entity_poly.pdbx_seq_one_letter_code
_entity_poly.pdbx_strand_id
1 'polypeptide(L)' 'MKSPLLALASVAALAISLAAGPATAEDAGIIVYNAQHESLTKEWAEGFTKETGIKVTLRNGGDSDFSNQIVSEGAASP' A
#
# COMPACT_ATOMS: atom_id res chain seq x y z
N MET A 1 -12.15 0.24 44.80
CA MET A 1 -11.00 -0.68 44.65
C MET A 1 -10.71 -0.80 43.17
N LYS A 2 -9.65 -0.15 42.66
CA LYS A 2 -9.29 -0.24 41.23
C LYS A 2 -8.76 -1.66 40.98
N SER A 3 -9.44 -2.41 40.13
CA SER A 3 -9.19 -3.86 39.98
C SER A 3 -7.83 -4.12 39.33
N PRO A 4 -6.95 -4.95 39.91
CA PRO A 4 -5.61 -5.22 39.37
C PRO A 4 -5.63 -5.84 37.97
N LEU A 5 -6.74 -6.49 37.60
CA LEU A 5 -6.97 -7.03 36.25
C LEU A 5 -7.03 -5.94 35.16
N LEU A 6 -7.64 -4.78 35.47
CA LEU A 6 -7.74 -3.66 34.55
C LEU A 6 -6.37 -3.00 34.31
N ALA A 7 -5.51 -2.97 35.33
CA ALA A 7 -4.15 -2.47 35.23
C ALA A 7 -3.26 -3.41 34.38
N LEU A 8 -3.43 -4.73 34.51
CA LEU A 8 -2.66 -5.70 33.72
C LEU A 8 -3.06 -5.70 32.23
N ALA A 9 -4.36 -5.60 31.94
CA ALA A 9 -4.86 -5.52 30.57
C ALA A 9 -4.40 -4.25 29.84
N SER A 10 -4.31 -3.12 30.53
CA SER A 10 -3.84 -1.86 29.95
C SER A 10 -2.33 -1.86 29.69
N VAL A 11 -1.53 -2.50 30.55
CA VAL A 11 -0.09 -2.72 30.30
C VAL A 11 0.13 -3.65 29.10
N ALA A 12 -0.66 -4.72 28.97
CA ALA A 12 -0.56 -5.65 27.85
C ALA A 12 -0.93 -4.97 26.51
N ALA A 13 -2.00 -4.16 26.48
CA ALA A 13 -2.39 -3.41 25.30
C ALA A 13 -1.33 -2.39 24.87
N LEU A 14 -0.70 -1.69 25.83
CA LEU A 14 0.39 -0.77 25.55
C LEU A 14 1.62 -1.49 25.00
N ALA A 15 1.98 -2.66 25.56
CA ALA A 15 3.09 -3.47 25.08
C ALA A 15 2.86 -3.97 23.64
N ILE A 16 1.64 -4.39 23.29
CA ILE A 16 1.28 -4.79 21.91
C ILE A 16 1.38 -3.61 20.95
N SER A 17 0.92 -2.42 21.36
CA SER A 17 1.03 -1.22 20.52
C SER A 17 2.48 -0.78 20.27
N LEU A 18 3.38 -1.01 21.23
CA LEU A 18 4.81 -0.72 21.07
C LEU A 18 5.56 -1.79 20.26
N ALA A 19 5.02 -3.01 20.18
CA ALA A 19 5.59 -4.11 19.39
C ALA A 19 5.21 -4.03 17.89
N ALA A 20 4.17 -3.28 17.55
CA ALA A 20 3.84 -2.97 16.16
C ALA A 20 4.86 -1.95 15.61
N GLY A 21 5.88 -2.47 14.91
CA GLY A 21 6.80 -1.62 14.15
C GLY A 21 6.07 -0.81 13.07
N PRO A 22 6.73 0.22 12.51
CA PRO A 22 6.14 0.98 11.41
C PRO A 22 5.81 0.04 10.24
N ALA A 23 4.62 0.19 9.67
CA ALA A 23 4.27 -0.52 8.45
C ALA A 23 5.22 -0.04 7.34
N THR A 24 6.04 -0.95 6.82
CA THR A 24 6.91 -0.70 5.68
C THR A 24 6.27 -1.26 4.43
N ALA A 25 6.51 -0.62 3.29
CA ALA A 25 6.12 -1.18 2.01
C ALA A 25 6.85 -2.50 1.75
N GLU A 26 6.23 -3.39 0.98
CA GLU A 26 6.89 -4.59 0.50
C GLU A 26 7.99 -4.23 -0.52
N ASP A 27 9.05 -5.04 -0.56
CA ASP A 27 10.20 -4.83 -1.47
C ASP A 27 9.82 -4.83 -2.95
N ALA A 28 8.71 -5.49 -3.29
CA ALA A 28 8.14 -5.56 -4.62
C ALA A 28 7.55 -4.22 -5.09
N GLY A 29 7.16 -3.34 -4.16
CA GLY A 29 6.49 -2.08 -4.46
C GLY A 29 5.05 -2.27 -4.94
N ILE A 30 4.55 -1.30 -5.71
CA ILE A 30 3.19 -1.30 -6.26
C ILE A 30 3.18 -1.33 -7.78
N ILE A 31 2.14 -1.92 -8.35
CA ILE A 31 1.84 -1.87 -9.78
C ILE A 31 0.64 -0.96 -9.98
N VAL A 32 0.76 -0.01 -10.91
CA VAL A 32 -0.32 0.93 -11.25
C VAL A 32 -0.72 0.72 -12.70
N TYR A 33 -2.00 0.43 -12.92
CA TYR A 33 -2.60 0.36 -14.27
C TYR A 33 -2.93 1.80 -14.67
N ASN A 34 -2.06 2.38 -15.48
CA ASN A 34 -2.09 3.79 -15.87
C ASN A 34 -2.83 3.98 -17.20
N ALA A 35 -4.04 4.55 -17.14
CA ALA A 35 -4.80 4.96 -18.31
C ALA A 35 -4.71 6.47 -18.62
N GLN A 36 -3.81 7.19 -17.95
CA GLN A 36 -3.53 8.60 -18.17
C GLN A 36 -2.30 8.78 -19.09
N HIS A 37 -2.08 10.01 -19.58
CA HIS A 37 -0.87 10.40 -20.30
C HIS A 37 0.40 9.93 -19.58
N GLU A 38 1.17 9.07 -20.24
CA GLU A 38 2.33 8.39 -19.66
C GLU A 38 3.36 9.35 -19.06
N SER A 39 3.60 10.49 -19.72
CA SER A 39 4.56 11.50 -19.27
C SER A 39 4.17 12.06 -17.91
N LEU A 40 2.88 12.34 -17.68
CA LEU A 40 2.41 12.88 -16.42
C LEU A 40 2.57 11.88 -15.28
N THR A 41 2.13 10.65 -15.49
CA THR A 41 2.18 9.61 -14.46
C THR A 41 3.59 9.13 -14.16
N LYS A 42 4.49 9.18 -15.14
CA LYS A 42 5.91 8.90 -14.92
C LYS A 42 6.52 9.87 -13.92
N GLU A 43 6.32 11.18 -14.11
CA GLU A 43 6.85 12.21 -13.21
C GLU A 43 6.34 12.01 -11.76
N TRP A 44 5.06 11.67 -11.61
CA TRP A 44 4.48 11.39 -10.28
C TRP A 44 5.06 10.12 -9.65
N ALA A 45 5.17 9.04 -10.42
CA ALA A 45 5.74 7.78 -9.94
C ALA A 45 7.20 7.94 -9.50
N GLU A 46 8.00 8.68 -10.26
CA GLU A 46 9.38 8.99 -9.93
C GLU A 46 9.48 9.88 -8.69
N GLY A 47 8.66 10.93 -8.60
CA GLY A 47 8.60 11.81 -7.43
C GLY A 47 8.22 11.06 -6.16
N PHE A 48 7.17 10.24 -6.22
CA PHE A 48 6.71 9.40 -5.11
C PHE A 48 7.77 8.38 -4.68
N THR A 49 8.38 7.69 -5.65
CA THR A 49 9.43 6.70 -5.37
C THR A 49 10.63 7.37 -4.70
N LYS A 50 11.01 8.57 -5.14
CA LYS A 50 12.12 9.33 -4.56
C LYS A 50 11.85 9.76 -3.12
N GLU A 51 10.63 10.17 -2.80
CA GLU A 51 10.26 10.65 -1.47
C GLU A 51 10.07 9.50 -0.47
N THR A 52 9.51 8.38 -0.92
CA THR A 52 9.08 7.29 -0.04
C THR A 52 9.99 6.05 -0.07
N GLY A 53 10.79 5.89 -1.12
CA GLY A 53 11.54 4.66 -1.40
C GLY A 53 10.68 3.51 -1.95
N ILE A 54 9.36 3.71 -2.10
CA ILE A 54 8.44 2.67 -2.59
C ILE A 54 8.53 2.61 -4.12
N LYS A 55 8.87 1.43 -4.65
CA LYS A 55 8.95 1.23 -6.11
C LYS A 55 7.56 1.27 -6.73
N VAL A 56 7.45 1.93 -7.88
CA VAL A 56 6.22 1.99 -8.67
C VAL A 56 6.49 1.43 -10.07
N THR A 57 5.72 0.43 -10.47
CA THR A 57 5.72 -0.09 -11.84
C THR A 57 4.46 0.39 -12.55
N LEU A 58 4.62 1.23 -13.58
CA LEU A 58 3.51 1.69 -14.41
C LEU A 58 3.25 0.68 -15.53
N ARG A 59 2.00 0.22 -15.66
CA ARG A 59 1.49 -0.47 -16.84
C ARG A 59 0.60 0.50 -17.60
N ASN A 60 1.00 0.92 -18.78
CA ASN A 60 0.24 1.90 -19.56
C ASN A 60 -0.76 1.20 -20.49
N GLY A 61 -1.95 1.76 -20.64
CA GLY A 61 -3.03 1.20 -21.44
C GLY A 61 -4.22 2.15 -21.51
N GLY A 62 -5.34 1.71 -22.09
CA GLY A 62 -6.58 2.50 -22.13
C GLY A 62 -7.53 2.16 -20.99
N ASP A 63 -8.41 3.10 -20.62
CA ASP A 63 -9.45 2.91 -19.60
C ASP A 63 -10.30 1.66 -19.87
N SER A 64 -10.76 1.49 -21.10
CA SER A 64 -11.60 0.36 -21.52
C SER A 64 -10.86 -0.97 -21.45
N ASP A 65 -9.58 -0.98 -21.82
CA ASP A 65 -8.76 -2.18 -21.81
C ASP A 65 -8.50 -2.64 -20.37
N PHE A 66 -8.13 -1.72 -19.48
CA PHE A 66 -7.94 -2.04 -18.07
C PHE A 66 -9.23 -2.40 -17.35
N SER A 67 -10.36 -1.81 -17.70
CA SER A 67 -11.66 -2.21 -17.15
C SER A 67 -11.93 -3.69 -17.43
N ASN A 68 -11.70 -4.14 -18.67
CA ASN A 68 -11.88 -5.55 -19.05
C ASN A 68 -10.82 -6.45 -18.42
N GLN A 69 -9.56 -5.99 -18.38
CA GLN A 69 -8.45 -6.73 -17.81
C GLN A 69 -8.64 -6.98 -16.31
N ILE A 70 -8.96 -5.95 -15.52
CA ILE A 70 -9.17 -6.06 -14.07
C ILE A 70 -10.31 -7.03 -13.76
N VAL A 71 -11.41 -6.95 -14.51
CA VAL A 71 -12.52 -7.90 -14.37
C VAL A 71 -12.08 -9.34 -14.70
N SER A 72 -11.26 -9.51 -15.73
CA SER A 72 -10.77 -10.84 -16.15
C SER A 72 -9.75 -11.44 -15.18
N GLU A 73 -8.88 -10.61 -14.58
CA GLU A 73 -7.90 -11.01 -13.58
C GLU A 73 -8.57 -11.37 -12.23
N GLY A 74 -9.59 -10.62 -11.82
CA GLY A 74 -10.32 -10.87 -10.57
C GLY A 74 -9.40 -10.90 -9.35
N ALA A 75 -9.47 -11.98 -8.57
CA ALA A 75 -8.62 -12.15 -7.38
C ALA A 75 -7.13 -12.40 -7.70
N ALA A 76 -6.78 -12.60 -8.98
CA ALA A 76 -5.40 -12.72 -9.44
C ALA A 76 -4.81 -11.39 -9.91
N SER A 77 -5.56 -10.28 -9.79
CA SER A 77 -4.97 -8.95 -9.96
C SER A 77 -3.83 -8.75 -8.96
N PRO A 78 -2.75 -8.06 -9.36
CA PRO A 78 -1.57 -7.86 -8.51
C PRO A 78 -1.87 -7.20 -7.16
#